data_AF-A0A812P0K1-F1
#
_entry.id   AF-A0A812P0K1-F1
#
_cell.length_a   1.000
_cell.length_b   1.000
_cell.length_c   1.000
_cell.angle_alpha   90.00
_cell.angle_beta   90.00
_cell.angle_gamma   90.00
#
_symmetry.space_group_name_H-M   'P 1'
#
loop_
_entity.id
_entity.type
_entity.pdbx_description
1 polymer ?
#
loop_
_entity_poly.entity_id
_entity_poly.type
_entity_poly.pdbx_seq_one_letter_code
_entity_poly.pdbx_strand_id
1 'polypeptide(L)'
;MAPRRGKRGPTGDGQQTLSFWMRSKEAEGGLRDRSRSPAQTDSSVLPEDQQSDMSDVGVSSTVKPSLRQRLAARGAEMLATPQARESLKGNVPKFCGQQKLIFQSPPPDCGDKSYVATPCRSPCRSDLRKRLDLSPKEEDAPMQLPADGAGEKERATSATAKSSTTAASSDVRDDQAAQADLLQMREQEASEEVARILQLQEGKRAFRSELAWAKAVLGLDAAAAEVSLVHQAFRSLMRKLHPDRIGACDGATEAMDELRQAKQLCEHKMKFAELHPPAAPIRLASAVLCAAPGRRRIRISWQSPTAVSSPIRKYLVAALDPSFGQPLTITVLEPEYNDELKRYLSLDELTSCVLAEEDLVKMPAFFQQSAACVYVAAANEAGQSKWATISVPLRGPAAPTVGEVLTSPSRAKADKADSAKSTPAKVSAKQCKDFETTAHSLLKRPDGAAELCAWLRKQSRGLLASWLQSQAWPTKGSKAELVDRVAFAVGAIGKAN
;
A
#
# COMPACT_ATOMS: atom_id res chain seq x y z
N MET A 1 -60.19 25.14 -19.64
CA MET A 1 -59.63 24.70 -18.34
C MET A 1 -58.11 24.64 -18.48
N ALA A 2 -57.39 25.35 -17.63
CA ALA A 2 -55.98 25.73 -17.78
C ALA A 2 -55.02 24.77 -17.04
N PRO A 3 -53.75 24.64 -17.48
CA PRO A 3 -52.68 24.06 -16.66
C PRO A 3 -51.98 25.16 -15.84
N ARG A 4 -51.86 24.94 -14.53
CA ARG A 4 -51.15 25.85 -13.60
C ARG A 4 -49.66 25.51 -13.51
N ARG A 5 -48.83 26.55 -13.72
CA ARG A 5 -47.43 26.68 -13.31
C ARG A 5 -47.30 26.92 -11.80
N GLY A 6 -46.19 26.48 -11.21
CA GLY A 6 -45.56 27.05 -10.00
C GLY A 6 -44.25 26.28 -9.69
N LYS A 7 -43.06 26.82 -9.96
CA LYS A 7 -42.22 27.83 -9.23
C LYS A 7 -41.46 27.27 -8.01
N ARG A 8 -40.11 27.24 -8.18
CA ARG A 8 -38.97 27.64 -7.31
C ARG A 8 -38.92 27.18 -5.83
N GLY A 9 -37.74 26.67 -5.41
CA GLY A 9 -37.30 26.39 -4.03
C GLY A 9 -37.04 27.66 -3.17
N PRO A 10 -36.19 27.68 -2.11
CA PRO A 10 -34.98 26.85 -1.86
C PRO A 10 -34.67 26.49 -0.36
N THR A 11 -33.44 26.00 -0.13
CA THR A 11 -32.57 26.08 1.09
C THR A 11 -32.86 25.23 2.33
N GLY A 12 -31.81 24.53 2.79
CA GLY A 12 -31.72 23.83 4.08
C GLY A 12 -30.38 23.13 4.25
N ASP A 13 -29.31 23.92 4.40
CA ASP A 13 -27.96 23.49 4.79
C ASP A 13 -27.95 22.87 6.19
N GLY A 14 -27.16 21.82 6.37
CA GLY A 14 -26.93 21.15 7.66
C GLY A 14 -25.62 20.38 7.68
N GLN A 15 -24.50 21.04 7.36
CA GLN A 15 -23.17 20.49 7.62
C GLN A 15 -22.75 20.83 9.06
N GLN A 16 -22.62 19.79 9.88
CA GLN A 16 -21.96 19.87 11.19
C GLN A 16 -20.45 19.89 10.97
N THR A 17 -19.84 21.03 11.31
CA THR A 17 -18.39 21.23 11.40
C THR A 17 -17.89 20.72 12.76
N LEU A 18 -17.19 19.58 12.76
CA LEU A 18 -16.34 19.15 13.87
C LEU A 18 -14.94 19.72 13.67
N SER A 19 -14.67 20.88 14.27
CA SER A 19 -13.34 21.46 14.36
C SER A 19 -12.56 20.78 15.50
N PHE A 20 -11.59 19.94 15.14
CA PHE A 20 -10.64 19.34 16.08
C PHE A 20 -9.31 20.11 16.02
N TRP A 21 -8.87 20.58 17.18
CA TRP A 21 -7.60 21.28 17.39
C TRP A 21 -6.40 20.31 17.23
N MET A 22 -5.42 20.67 16.40
CA MET A 22 -4.05 20.17 16.56
C MET A 22 -3.09 21.35 16.72
N ARG A 23 -2.49 21.40 17.91
CA ARG A 23 -1.33 22.23 18.25
C ARG A 23 -0.12 21.75 17.46
N SER A 24 0.35 22.57 16.52
CA SER A 24 1.68 22.44 15.93
C SER A 24 2.73 22.88 16.95
N LYS A 25 3.72 22.01 17.17
CA LYS A 25 4.93 22.29 17.94
C LYS A 25 6.02 22.63 16.91
N GLU A 26 6.28 23.92 16.73
CA GLU A 26 7.39 24.41 15.91
C GLU A 26 8.70 24.15 16.66
N ALA A 27 9.66 23.54 15.97
CA ALA A 27 11.04 23.45 16.40
C ALA A 27 11.89 24.16 15.33
N GLU A 28 12.26 25.40 15.64
CA GLU A 28 13.25 26.19 14.92
C GLU A 28 14.64 25.56 15.10
N GLY A 29 15.26 25.16 14.00
CA GLY A 29 16.65 24.74 13.93
C GLY A 29 17.44 25.73 13.09
N GLY A 30 17.87 26.83 13.72
CA GLY A 30 18.63 27.91 13.09
C GLY A 30 20.00 27.46 12.59
N LEU A 31 20.22 27.72 11.30
CA LEU A 31 21.48 27.60 10.58
C LEU A 31 22.47 28.67 11.10
N ARG A 32 23.55 28.26 11.77
CA ARG A 32 24.68 29.16 12.07
C ARG A 32 25.91 28.78 11.26
N ASP A 33 26.19 29.68 10.34
CA ASP A 33 27.40 29.85 9.54
C ASP A 33 28.62 30.10 10.45
N ARG A 34 29.71 29.37 10.22
CA ARG A 34 31.02 29.61 10.86
C ARG A 34 32.14 29.39 9.84
N SER A 35 32.49 30.47 9.16
CA SER A 35 33.77 30.64 8.49
C SER A 35 34.54 31.78 9.17
N ARG A 36 35.62 31.48 9.91
CA ARG A 36 36.85 32.30 9.97
C ARG A 36 37.98 31.65 10.77
N SER A 37 39.15 31.73 10.15
CA SER A 37 40.48 31.25 10.48
C SER A 37 41.21 32.10 11.57
N PRO A 38 42.45 31.74 11.97
CA PRO A 38 42.96 31.83 13.34
C PRO A 38 43.83 33.07 13.62
N ALA A 39 44.11 33.29 14.90
CA ALA A 39 45.27 34.06 15.35
C ALA A 39 45.87 33.42 16.61
N GLN A 40 47.19 33.28 16.59
CA GLN A 40 48.08 32.90 17.69
C GLN A 40 48.16 34.01 18.73
N THR A 41 48.36 33.64 20.00
CA THR A 41 49.40 34.12 20.95
C THR A 41 49.12 33.40 22.28
N ASP A 42 49.94 32.47 22.73
CA ASP A 42 51.24 32.61 23.42
C ASP A 42 51.10 32.88 24.93
N SER A 43 51.85 32.07 25.68
CA SER A 43 52.42 32.31 27.01
C SER A 43 51.56 32.21 28.30
N SER A 44 51.77 31.07 28.97
CA SER A 44 52.35 30.92 30.33
C SER A 44 51.53 31.14 31.62
N VAL A 45 51.97 30.38 32.64
CA VAL A 45 51.87 30.55 34.11
C VAL A 45 50.94 29.56 34.84
N LEU A 46 51.58 28.50 35.38
CA LEU A 46 51.22 27.80 36.63
C LEU A 46 51.51 28.74 37.83
N PRO A 47 50.82 28.63 38.99
CA PRO A 47 51.25 27.66 40.01
C PRO A 47 50.17 27.08 40.95
N GLU A 48 50.55 25.93 41.51
CA GLU A 48 50.46 25.44 42.91
C GLU A 48 49.16 25.44 43.73
N ASP A 49 48.94 24.25 44.31
CA ASP A 49 48.59 23.93 45.69
C ASP A 49 47.33 24.50 46.35
N GLN A 50 46.43 23.57 46.67
CA GLN A 50 45.91 23.50 48.03
C GLN A 50 45.45 22.08 48.41
N GLN A 51 46.25 21.48 49.29
CA GLN A 51 45.87 20.42 50.23
C GLN A 51 44.72 20.89 51.13
N SER A 52 43.74 20.02 51.37
CA SER A 52 42.90 20.07 52.56
C SER A 52 42.40 18.66 52.88
N ASP A 53 43.06 18.04 53.86
CA ASP A 53 42.50 16.98 54.69
C ASP A 53 41.18 17.44 55.33
N MET A 54 40.19 16.54 55.39
CA MET A 54 39.22 16.46 56.49
C MET A 54 38.51 15.09 56.45
N SER A 55 38.22 14.62 57.64
CA SER A 55 38.12 13.23 58.07
C SER A 55 36.79 12.53 57.79
N ASP A 56 36.88 11.19 57.83
CA ASP A 56 35.87 10.21 58.23
C ASP A 56 34.65 10.72 59.01
N VAL A 57 33.45 10.46 58.47
CA VAL A 57 32.28 10.01 59.25
C VAL A 57 31.52 8.98 58.41
N GLY A 58 31.56 7.72 58.85
CA GLY A 58 30.82 6.62 58.25
C GLY A 58 29.32 6.73 58.47
N VAL A 59 28.55 6.60 57.39
CA VAL A 59 27.13 6.24 57.43
C VAL A 59 26.88 5.19 56.35
N SER A 60 26.52 3.99 56.83
CA SER A 60 26.21 2.82 56.00
C SER A 60 24.91 3.07 55.22
N SER A 61 25.04 3.30 53.92
CA SER A 61 23.93 3.42 52.97
C SER A 61 24.05 2.31 51.93
N THR A 62 23.19 1.30 52.02
CA THR A 62 23.08 0.23 51.03
C THR A 62 22.48 0.77 49.73
N VAL A 63 23.34 1.24 48.84
CA VAL A 63 22.99 1.59 47.45
C VAL A 63 22.97 0.30 46.62
N LYS A 64 21.81 -0.04 46.05
CA LYS A 64 21.69 -1.14 45.09
C LYS A 64 22.53 -0.82 43.84
N PRO A 65 23.38 -1.73 43.34
CA PRO A 65 24.22 -1.46 42.19
C PRO A 65 23.37 -1.24 40.94
N SER A 66 23.84 -0.32 40.09
CA SER A 66 23.19 0.01 38.82
C SER A 66 23.16 -1.20 37.88
N LEU A 67 22.18 -1.25 36.97
CA LEU A 67 22.04 -2.31 35.96
C LEU A 67 23.34 -2.53 35.15
N ARG A 68 24.11 -1.45 34.95
CA ARG A 68 25.39 -1.47 34.24
C ARG A 68 26.50 -2.17 35.04
N GLN A 69 26.52 -2.02 36.37
CA GLN A 69 27.43 -2.75 37.26
C GLN A 69 27.05 -4.23 37.40
N ARG A 70 25.76 -4.57 37.36
CA ARG A 70 25.32 -5.99 37.38
C ARG A 70 25.66 -6.71 36.07
N LEU A 71 25.61 -6.01 34.93
CA LEU A 71 26.02 -6.55 33.64
C LEU A 71 27.56 -6.72 33.53
N ALA A 72 28.34 -5.83 34.14
CA ALA A 72 29.80 -5.96 34.19
C ALA A 72 30.25 -7.14 35.08
N ALA A 73 29.60 -7.35 36.23
CA ALA A 73 29.92 -8.49 37.11
C ALA A 73 29.57 -9.84 36.48
N ARG A 74 28.48 -9.93 35.71
CA ARG A 74 28.08 -11.16 35.00
C ARG A 74 28.96 -11.50 33.79
N GLY A 75 29.67 -10.49 33.24
CA GLY A 75 30.65 -10.68 32.18
C GLY A 75 32.01 -11.22 32.66
N ALA A 76 32.36 -10.97 33.93
CA ALA A 76 33.63 -11.42 34.51
C ALA A 76 33.57 -12.87 35.04
N GLU A 77 32.39 -13.40 35.33
CA GLU A 77 32.21 -14.76 35.88
C GLU A 77 32.24 -15.88 34.82
N MET A 78 32.09 -15.56 33.53
CA MET A 78 32.14 -16.56 32.45
C MET A 78 33.55 -16.89 31.93
N LEU A 79 34.61 -16.26 32.45
CA LEU A 79 35.99 -16.48 31.98
C LEU A 79 36.92 -17.15 32.99
N ALA A 80 36.40 -17.66 34.11
CA ALA A 80 37.23 -18.21 35.21
C ALA A 80 36.89 -19.65 35.63
N THR A 81 36.48 -20.52 34.70
CA THR A 81 36.40 -21.98 34.97
C THR A 81 37.28 -22.78 34.01
N PRO A 82 38.35 -23.44 34.49
CA PRO A 82 39.31 -24.18 33.66
C PRO A 82 38.85 -25.60 33.27
N GLN A 83 37.54 -25.84 33.10
CA GLN A 83 36.99 -27.19 32.92
C GLN A 83 36.06 -27.34 31.69
N ALA A 84 36.34 -26.60 30.61
CA ALA A 84 35.61 -26.73 29.35
C ALA A 84 36.51 -26.57 28.11
N ARG A 85 37.74 -27.11 28.15
CA ARG A 85 38.70 -27.04 27.02
C ARG A 85 38.95 -28.37 26.29
N GLU A 86 38.25 -29.45 26.63
CA GLU A 86 38.35 -30.74 25.95
C GLU A 86 36.98 -31.34 25.65
N SER A 87 36.25 -30.77 24.69
CA SER A 87 35.22 -31.49 23.92
C SER A 87 34.73 -30.62 22.78
N LEU A 88 35.55 -30.43 21.75
CA LEU A 88 35.12 -29.93 20.44
C LEU A 88 36.12 -30.39 19.37
N LYS A 89 36.18 -31.71 19.16
CA LYS A 89 36.64 -32.33 17.91
C LYS A 89 35.59 -33.35 17.50
N GLY A 90 34.69 -32.95 16.60
CA GLY A 90 33.75 -33.89 16.00
C GLY A 90 32.51 -33.22 15.42
N ASN A 91 32.44 -33.23 14.09
CA ASN A 91 31.25 -33.07 13.25
C ASN A 91 30.57 -31.71 13.20
N VAL A 92 30.96 -30.93 12.20
CA VAL A 92 30.19 -29.83 11.63
C VAL A 92 29.21 -30.40 10.59
N PRO A 93 27.88 -30.34 10.78
CA PRO A 93 26.94 -30.48 9.68
C PRO A 93 26.91 -29.15 8.90
N LYS A 94 27.28 -29.20 7.62
CA LYS A 94 27.08 -28.08 6.69
C LYS A 94 25.57 -27.82 6.53
N PHE A 95 25.02 -26.83 7.22
CA PHE A 95 23.73 -26.23 6.85
C PHE A 95 23.99 -25.04 5.92
N CYS A 96 23.90 -25.29 4.61
CA CYS A 96 23.79 -24.26 3.59
C CYS A 96 22.31 -23.84 3.52
N GLY A 97 21.93 -22.81 4.28
CA GLY A 97 20.63 -22.16 4.20
C GLY A 97 20.61 -21.04 3.16
N GLN A 98 20.88 -21.35 1.89
CA GLN A 98 20.46 -20.46 0.81
C GLN A 98 18.95 -20.64 0.64
N GLN A 99 18.17 -19.63 1.02
CA GLN A 99 16.82 -19.47 0.49
C GLN A 99 16.91 -19.24 -1.02
N LYS A 100 16.87 -20.35 -1.74
CA LYS A 100 16.72 -20.40 -3.18
C LYS A 100 15.30 -19.92 -3.48
N LEU A 101 15.15 -18.66 -3.86
CA LEU A 101 13.99 -18.20 -4.63
C LEU A 101 13.91 -19.12 -5.86
N ILE A 102 12.94 -20.03 -5.85
CA ILE A 102 12.65 -20.88 -7.00
C ILE A 102 12.09 -19.96 -8.08
N PHE A 103 12.96 -19.52 -8.98
CA PHE A 103 12.57 -18.98 -10.28
C PHE A 103 11.85 -20.09 -11.02
N GLN A 104 10.51 -20.05 -11.00
CA GLN A 104 9.72 -20.87 -11.90
C GLN A 104 9.86 -20.30 -13.30
N SER A 105 10.48 -21.11 -14.15
CA SER A 105 10.56 -21.03 -15.62
C SER A 105 11.53 -19.99 -16.20
N PRO A 106 12.39 -20.38 -17.15
CA PRO A 106 13.19 -19.43 -17.93
C PRO A 106 12.28 -18.53 -18.78
N PRO A 107 12.69 -17.28 -19.06
CA PRO A 107 11.95 -16.40 -19.94
C PRO A 107 11.89 -16.98 -21.36
N PRO A 108 10.78 -16.77 -22.10
CA PRO A 108 10.71 -17.13 -23.51
C PRO A 108 11.78 -16.33 -24.27
N ASP A 109 12.58 -17.07 -25.03
CA ASP A 109 13.60 -16.56 -25.94
C ASP A 109 12.93 -15.57 -26.90
N CYS A 110 13.41 -14.32 -26.94
CA CYS A 110 12.88 -13.26 -27.81
C CYS A 110 13.38 -13.45 -29.26
N GLY A 111 13.26 -14.68 -29.76
CA GLY A 111 13.69 -15.11 -31.08
C GLY A 111 12.51 -15.22 -32.04
N ASP A 112 12.53 -14.35 -33.04
CA ASP A 112 11.63 -14.29 -34.19
C ASP A 112 11.59 -15.64 -34.95
N LYS A 113 10.59 -16.50 -34.69
CA LYS A 113 10.33 -17.70 -35.50
C LYS A 113 8.83 -17.98 -35.64
N SER A 114 8.33 -17.71 -36.84
CA SER A 114 7.08 -18.26 -37.37
C SER A 114 7.11 -19.79 -37.32
N TYR A 115 6.18 -20.42 -36.59
CA TYR A 115 5.94 -21.86 -36.68
C TYR A 115 4.49 -22.15 -37.07
N VAL A 116 4.39 -22.92 -38.15
CA VAL A 116 3.17 -23.51 -38.70
C VAL A 116 2.62 -24.55 -37.72
N ALA A 117 1.30 -24.49 -37.49
CA ALA A 117 0.59 -25.36 -36.57
C ALA A 117 0.42 -26.78 -37.13
N THR A 118 0.78 -27.78 -36.33
CA THR A 118 0.40 -29.20 -36.51
C THR A 118 -0.29 -29.67 -35.22
N PRO A 119 -1.43 -30.38 -35.29
CA PRO A 119 -2.28 -30.62 -34.13
C PRO A 119 -1.84 -31.84 -33.31
N CYS A 120 -1.54 -31.63 -32.03
CA CYS A 120 -1.39 -32.71 -31.06
C CYS A 120 -2.76 -33.13 -30.52
N ARG A 121 -3.16 -34.37 -30.85
CA ARG A 121 -4.20 -35.12 -30.14
C ARG A 121 -3.71 -35.43 -28.72
N SER A 122 -4.48 -35.05 -27.71
CA SER A 122 -4.38 -35.62 -26.36
C SER A 122 -5.72 -36.27 -25.98
N PRO A 123 -5.69 -37.43 -25.30
CA PRO A 123 -6.89 -38.16 -24.92
C PRO A 123 -7.51 -37.59 -23.65
N CYS A 124 -8.84 -37.53 -23.65
CA CYS A 124 -9.69 -37.23 -22.50
C CYS A 124 -9.48 -38.26 -21.38
N ARG A 125 -9.36 -37.79 -20.14
CA ARG A 125 -9.62 -38.57 -18.93
C ARG A 125 -10.58 -37.81 -18.02
N SER A 126 -11.84 -37.88 -18.40
CA SER A 126 -12.98 -37.89 -17.50
C SER A 126 -13.08 -39.29 -16.91
N ASP A 127 -12.96 -39.44 -15.58
CA ASP A 127 -13.67 -40.43 -14.76
C ASP A 127 -13.05 -40.54 -13.37
N LEU A 128 -13.61 -39.82 -12.40
CA LEU A 128 -13.65 -40.19 -10.97
C LEU A 128 -14.52 -39.18 -10.21
N ARG A 129 -15.82 -39.22 -10.50
CA ARG A 129 -16.87 -38.73 -9.60
C ARG A 129 -17.95 -39.80 -9.53
N LYS A 130 -17.93 -40.62 -8.47
CA LYS A 130 -19.09 -41.37 -7.98
C LYS A 130 -18.77 -41.85 -6.56
N ARG A 131 -19.78 -41.68 -5.69
CA ARG A 131 -19.91 -42.12 -4.29
C ARG A 131 -19.35 -41.17 -3.23
N LEU A 132 -20.25 -40.32 -2.72
CA LEU A 132 -20.75 -40.40 -1.34
C LEU A 132 -22.02 -39.52 -1.27
N ASP A 133 -23.18 -40.16 -1.46
CA ASP A 133 -24.49 -39.64 -1.05
C ASP A 133 -24.61 -39.84 0.46
N LEU A 134 -24.62 -38.74 1.22
CA LEU A 134 -25.21 -38.69 2.56
C LEU A 134 -25.78 -37.26 2.76
N SER A 135 -27.03 -37.09 2.34
CA SER A 135 -27.86 -35.96 2.75
C SER A 135 -28.30 -36.16 4.21
N PRO A 136 -28.16 -35.17 5.11
CA PRO A 136 -28.98 -35.10 6.30
C PRO A 136 -30.34 -34.48 5.94
N LYS A 137 -31.42 -35.18 6.30
CA LYS A 137 -32.80 -34.71 6.26
C LYS A 137 -32.93 -33.41 7.06
N GLU A 138 -33.47 -32.39 6.41
CA GLU A 138 -34.14 -31.25 7.06
C GLU A 138 -35.43 -31.78 7.72
N GLU A 139 -35.56 -31.56 9.02
CA GLU A 139 -36.86 -31.63 9.70
C GLU A 139 -37.39 -30.21 9.87
N ASP A 140 -38.42 -29.91 9.09
CA ASP A 140 -39.29 -28.75 9.25
C ASP A 140 -40.07 -28.86 10.56
N ALA A 141 -39.85 -27.90 11.46
CA ALA A 141 -40.74 -27.63 12.60
C ALA A 141 -41.20 -26.16 12.54
N PRO A 142 -42.51 -25.89 12.34
CA PRO A 142 -43.03 -24.53 12.31
C PRO A 142 -43.20 -23.99 13.74
N MET A 143 -42.34 -23.04 14.12
CA MET A 143 -42.48 -22.31 15.38
C MET A 143 -43.56 -21.22 15.22
N GLN A 144 -44.71 -21.46 15.85
CA GLN A 144 -45.84 -20.55 15.95
C GLN A 144 -45.46 -19.29 16.74
N LEU A 145 -45.75 -18.13 16.16
CA LEU A 145 -45.77 -16.83 16.82
C LEU A 145 -47.12 -16.64 17.54
N PRO A 146 -47.15 -16.23 18.81
CA PRO A 146 -48.35 -15.64 19.37
C PRO A 146 -48.42 -14.15 18.99
N ALA A 147 -49.48 -13.82 18.25
CA ALA A 147 -50.02 -12.49 18.14
C ALA A 147 -50.95 -12.25 19.34
N ASP A 148 -50.73 -11.15 20.06
CA ASP A 148 -51.67 -10.40 20.93
C ASP A 148 -50.82 -9.34 21.66
N GLY A 149 -51.14 -8.04 21.72
CA GLY A 149 -52.28 -7.31 21.24
C GLY A 149 -52.00 -5.80 21.31
N ALA A 150 -52.81 -5.05 20.56
CA ALA A 150 -52.93 -3.61 20.65
C ALA A 150 -53.72 -3.22 21.92
N GLY A 151 -53.37 -2.09 22.54
CA GLY A 151 -54.14 -1.53 23.65
C GLY A 151 -53.53 -0.24 24.20
N GLU A 152 -53.91 0.89 23.60
CA GLU A 152 -53.80 2.22 24.20
C GLU A 152 -54.45 2.28 25.59
N LYS A 153 -53.83 2.97 26.55
CA LYS A 153 -54.54 3.95 27.39
C LYS A 153 -53.60 4.78 28.27
N GLU A 154 -53.66 6.09 28.04
CA GLU A 154 -53.33 7.11 29.01
C GLU A 154 -54.08 6.90 30.34
N ARG A 155 -53.39 7.07 31.47
CA ARG A 155 -53.98 7.76 32.63
C ARG A 155 -52.91 8.23 33.62
N ALA A 156 -52.83 9.55 33.78
CA ALA A 156 -52.30 10.18 34.97
C ALA A 156 -53.19 9.85 36.18
N THR A 157 -52.60 9.65 37.37
CA THR A 157 -53.03 10.21 38.67
C THR A 157 -52.15 9.70 39.82
N SER A 158 -51.51 10.65 40.49
CA SER A 158 -51.41 10.85 41.95
C SER A 158 -51.22 9.67 42.91
N ALA A 159 -50.12 9.78 43.68
CA ALA A 159 -50.02 9.81 45.14
C ALA A 159 -50.62 8.68 46.01
N THR A 160 -49.90 8.41 47.11
CA THR A 160 -50.31 7.69 48.34
C THR A 160 -50.11 6.16 48.24
N ALA A 161 -49.41 5.44 49.12
CA ALA A 161 -49.00 5.67 50.49
C ALA A 161 -47.72 4.91 50.87
N LYS A 162 -47.09 5.43 51.92
CA LYS A 162 -46.25 4.72 52.88
C LYS A 162 -46.85 3.35 53.24
N SER A 163 -46.07 2.29 53.03
CA SER A 163 -46.12 1.09 53.86
C SER A 163 -44.70 0.67 54.21
N SER A 164 -44.39 0.93 55.46
CA SER A 164 -43.31 0.38 56.25
C SER A 164 -43.39 -1.14 56.31
N THR A 165 -42.43 -1.83 55.72
CA THR A 165 -42.13 -3.23 56.06
C THR A 165 -40.67 -3.30 56.52
N THR A 166 -40.48 -2.91 57.77
CA THR A 166 -39.27 -3.16 58.57
C THR A 166 -39.28 -4.62 59.01
N ALA A 167 -38.77 -5.53 58.18
CA ALA A 167 -38.35 -6.88 58.55
C ALA A 167 -37.69 -7.61 57.37
N ALA A 168 -36.41 -7.31 57.08
CA ALA A 168 -35.49 -8.17 56.32
C ALA A 168 -34.10 -7.51 56.30
N SER A 169 -33.41 -7.50 57.45
CA SER A 169 -32.05 -6.94 57.59
C SER A 169 -30.98 -8.02 57.79
N SER A 170 -31.30 -9.30 57.54
CA SER A 170 -30.34 -10.42 57.74
C SER A 170 -29.80 -11.05 56.45
N ASP A 171 -30.30 -10.74 55.25
CA ASP A 171 -29.87 -11.41 54.00
C ASP A 171 -28.65 -10.76 53.30
N VAL A 172 -28.18 -9.58 53.72
CA VAL A 172 -27.06 -8.89 53.04
C VAL A 172 -25.70 -9.58 53.28
N ARG A 173 -25.59 -10.46 54.29
CA ARG A 173 -24.33 -11.15 54.61
C ARG A 173 -24.06 -12.35 53.70
N ASP A 174 -25.10 -13.02 53.20
CA ASP A 174 -24.94 -14.20 52.34
C ASP A 174 -24.52 -13.80 50.91
N ASP A 175 -24.93 -12.63 50.43
CA ASP A 175 -24.53 -12.10 49.12
C ASP A 175 -23.02 -11.76 49.05
N GLN A 176 -22.40 -11.33 50.16
CA GLN A 176 -20.97 -11.00 50.19
C GLN A 176 -20.08 -12.23 50.10
N ALA A 177 -20.47 -13.33 50.76
CA ALA A 177 -19.75 -14.60 50.70
C ALA A 177 -19.82 -15.18 49.28
N ALA A 178 -21.00 -15.20 48.67
CA ALA A 178 -21.18 -15.66 47.29
C ALA A 178 -20.38 -14.81 46.28
N GLN A 179 -20.28 -13.49 46.50
CA GLN A 179 -19.48 -12.61 45.66
C GLN A 179 -17.97 -12.86 45.80
N ALA A 180 -17.49 -13.11 47.03
CA ALA A 180 -16.09 -13.45 47.27
C ALA A 180 -15.69 -14.78 46.61
N ASP A 181 -16.53 -15.81 46.75
CA ASP A 181 -16.31 -17.12 46.11
C ASP A 181 -16.27 -16.99 44.58
N LEU A 182 -17.17 -16.19 44.00
CA LEU A 182 -17.20 -15.92 42.56
C LEU A 182 -15.92 -15.20 42.07
N LEU A 183 -15.38 -14.27 42.85
CA LEU A 183 -14.13 -13.59 42.52
C LEU A 183 -12.94 -14.54 42.59
N GLN A 184 -12.87 -15.37 43.63
CA GLN A 184 -11.82 -16.37 43.78
C GLN A 184 -11.84 -17.40 42.63
N MET A 185 -13.03 -17.87 42.23
CA MET A 185 -13.17 -18.74 41.05
C MET A 185 -12.67 -18.06 39.77
N ARG A 186 -12.97 -16.76 39.58
CA ARG A 186 -12.51 -16.01 38.40
C ARG A 186 -11.00 -15.80 38.38
N GLU A 187 -10.40 -15.49 39.52
CA GLU A 187 -8.94 -15.36 39.65
C GLU A 187 -8.25 -16.70 39.35
N GLN A 188 -8.80 -17.80 39.87
CA GLN A 188 -8.32 -19.15 39.58
C GLN A 188 -8.40 -19.45 38.07
N GLU A 189 -9.55 -19.25 37.43
CA GLU A 189 -9.71 -19.46 35.98
C GLU A 189 -8.72 -18.62 35.16
N ALA A 190 -8.48 -17.37 35.57
CA ALA A 190 -7.55 -16.49 34.89
C ALA A 190 -6.10 -16.97 35.06
N SER A 191 -5.72 -17.43 36.26
CA SER A 191 -4.39 -17.99 36.54
C SER A 191 -4.11 -19.29 35.77
N GLU A 192 -5.10 -20.17 35.67
CA GLU A 192 -5.02 -21.41 34.88
C GLU A 192 -4.80 -21.09 33.40
N GLU A 193 -5.48 -20.06 32.90
CA GLU A 193 -5.37 -19.64 31.51
C GLU A 193 -4.02 -18.95 31.19
N VAL A 194 -3.48 -18.16 32.13
CA VAL A 194 -2.11 -17.63 32.02
C VAL A 194 -1.09 -18.76 31.95
N ALA A 195 -1.17 -19.71 32.88
CA ALA A 195 -0.26 -20.86 32.92
C ALA A 195 -0.33 -21.66 31.61
N ARG A 196 -1.54 -21.89 31.08
CA ARG A 196 -1.75 -22.57 29.81
C ARG A 196 -1.08 -21.84 28.63
N ILE A 197 -1.24 -20.52 28.54
CA ILE A 197 -0.65 -19.74 27.43
C ILE A 197 0.88 -19.75 27.51
N LEU A 198 1.46 -19.56 28.69
CA LEU A 198 2.92 -19.59 28.89
C LEU A 198 3.49 -20.99 28.60
N GLN A 199 2.81 -22.06 29.02
CA GLN A 199 3.21 -23.43 28.67
C GLN A 199 3.23 -23.66 27.14
N LEU A 200 2.25 -23.10 26.41
CA LEU A 200 2.23 -23.17 24.95
C LEU A 200 3.35 -22.35 24.30
N GLN A 201 3.79 -21.25 24.93
CA GLN A 201 4.91 -20.44 24.47
C GLN A 201 6.24 -21.21 24.60
N GLU A 202 6.48 -21.88 25.74
CA GLU A 202 7.64 -22.76 25.93
C GLU A 202 7.63 -23.92 24.91
N GLY A 203 6.44 -24.48 24.67
CA GLY A 203 6.18 -25.54 23.70
C GLY A 203 6.09 -25.09 22.24
N LYS A 204 6.34 -23.81 21.91
CA LYS A 204 6.10 -23.24 20.56
C LYS A 204 6.79 -24.02 19.43
N ARG A 205 7.97 -24.59 19.69
CA ARG A 205 8.73 -25.41 18.71
C ARG A 205 8.12 -26.79 18.44
N ALA A 206 7.25 -27.29 19.32
CA ALA A 206 6.59 -28.58 19.15
C ALA A 206 5.42 -28.53 18.16
N PHE A 207 4.92 -27.33 17.83
CA PHE A 207 3.85 -27.15 16.87
C PHE A 207 4.37 -27.29 15.43
N ARG A 208 3.56 -27.94 14.57
CA ARG A 208 3.88 -28.13 13.15
C ARG A 208 4.02 -26.81 12.37
N SER A 209 3.35 -25.76 12.84
CA SER A 209 3.42 -24.43 12.24
C SER A 209 3.09 -23.36 13.29
N GLU A 210 3.53 -22.12 13.03
CA GLU A 210 3.20 -20.99 13.90
C GLU A 210 1.69 -20.72 13.94
N LEU A 211 0.97 -20.99 12.85
CA LEU A 211 -0.49 -20.88 12.80
C LEU A 211 -1.17 -21.91 13.72
N ALA A 212 -0.65 -23.14 13.77
CA ALA A 212 -1.17 -24.17 14.68
C ALA A 212 -0.96 -23.77 16.15
N TRP A 213 0.21 -23.21 16.48
CA TRP A 213 0.47 -22.64 17.81
C TRP A 213 -0.50 -21.50 18.14
N ALA A 214 -0.65 -20.53 17.23
CA ALA A 214 -1.53 -19.39 17.45
C ALA A 214 -3.01 -19.80 17.64
N LYS A 215 -3.49 -20.79 16.88
CA LYS A 215 -4.82 -21.38 17.09
C LYS A 215 -4.93 -22.07 18.45
N ALA A 216 -3.92 -22.80 18.89
CA ALA A 216 -3.90 -23.44 20.21
C ALA A 216 -3.89 -22.42 21.36
N VAL A 217 -3.14 -21.32 21.23
CA VAL A 217 -3.17 -20.20 22.19
C VAL A 217 -4.57 -19.59 22.27
N LEU A 218 -5.27 -19.46 21.14
CA LEU A 218 -6.64 -18.95 21.12
C LEU A 218 -7.71 -19.98 21.52
N GLY A 219 -7.33 -21.24 21.75
CA GLY A 219 -8.29 -22.33 22.03
C GLY A 219 -9.19 -22.66 20.83
N LEU A 220 -8.71 -22.40 19.61
CA LEU A 220 -9.42 -22.71 18.38
C LEU A 220 -9.07 -24.11 17.88
N ASP A 221 -10.05 -24.79 17.29
CA ASP A 221 -9.81 -26.04 16.56
C ASP A 221 -8.86 -25.79 15.37
N ALA A 222 -8.01 -26.77 15.07
CA ALA A 222 -7.06 -26.72 13.97
C ALA A 222 -7.76 -26.49 12.62
N ALA A 223 -8.99 -27.00 12.46
CA ALA A 223 -9.82 -26.86 11.27
C ALA A 223 -10.51 -25.49 11.14
N ALA A 224 -10.56 -24.67 12.20
CA ALA A 224 -11.24 -23.38 12.16
C ALA A 224 -10.55 -22.43 11.17
N ALA A 225 -11.24 -22.09 10.07
CA ALA A 225 -10.68 -21.30 8.96
C ALA A 225 -11.21 -19.86 8.91
N GLU A 226 -12.05 -19.44 9.86
CA GLU A 226 -12.71 -18.13 9.80
C GLU A 226 -12.12 -17.08 10.77
N VAL A 227 -11.89 -15.86 10.28
CA VAL A 227 -11.36 -14.73 11.06
C VAL A 227 -12.34 -14.29 12.18
N SER A 228 -13.65 -14.44 11.96
CA SER A 228 -14.67 -14.11 12.97
C SER A 228 -14.49 -14.91 14.27
N LEU A 229 -14.14 -16.20 14.14
CA LEU A 229 -13.87 -17.09 15.27
C LEU A 229 -12.62 -16.66 16.04
N VAL A 230 -11.58 -16.21 15.35
CA VAL A 230 -10.38 -15.62 15.96
C VAL A 230 -10.74 -14.42 16.83
N HIS A 231 -11.56 -13.50 16.31
CA HIS A 231 -12.00 -12.33 17.08
C HIS A 231 -12.89 -12.71 18.27
N GLN A 232 -13.75 -13.73 18.14
CA GLN A 232 -14.59 -14.20 19.24
C GLN A 232 -13.75 -14.86 20.34
N ALA A 233 -12.85 -15.77 19.98
CA ALA A 233 -11.96 -16.45 20.91
C ALA A 233 -11.07 -15.46 21.66
N PHE A 234 -10.45 -14.52 20.95
CA PHE A 234 -9.64 -13.46 21.55
C PHE A 234 -10.44 -12.62 22.55
N ARG A 235 -11.66 -12.18 22.20
CA ARG A 235 -12.52 -11.41 23.11
C ARG A 235 -12.95 -12.22 24.33
N SER A 236 -13.17 -13.53 24.18
CA SER A 236 -13.49 -14.40 25.31
C SER A 236 -12.32 -14.55 26.27
N LEU A 237 -11.11 -14.74 25.75
CA LEU A 237 -9.89 -14.82 26.58
C LEU A 237 -9.55 -13.47 27.24
N MET A 238 -9.63 -12.36 26.50
CA MET A 238 -9.38 -11.03 27.07
C MET A 238 -10.38 -10.64 28.17
N ARG A 239 -11.62 -11.18 28.16
CA ARG A 239 -12.58 -10.99 29.26
C ARG A 239 -12.17 -11.73 30.54
N LYS A 240 -11.41 -12.82 30.43
CA LYS A 240 -10.85 -13.56 31.56
C LYS A 240 -9.55 -12.92 32.04
N LEU A 241 -8.66 -12.60 31.09
CA LEU A 241 -7.31 -12.08 31.33
C LEU A 241 -7.25 -10.54 31.46
N HIS A 242 -8.38 -9.87 31.69
CA HIS A 242 -8.39 -8.42 31.81
C HIS A 242 -7.55 -7.98 33.03
N PRO A 243 -6.73 -6.91 32.93
CA PRO A 243 -5.90 -6.46 34.06
C PRO A 243 -6.70 -6.22 35.34
N ASP A 244 -7.91 -5.66 35.22
CA ASP A 244 -8.80 -5.42 36.39
C ASP A 244 -9.36 -6.70 37.04
N ARG A 245 -9.28 -7.86 36.36
CA ARG A 245 -9.88 -9.12 36.83
C ARG A 245 -8.86 -10.15 37.29
N ILE A 246 -7.65 -10.09 36.74
CA ILE A 246 -6.62 -11.10 36.99
C ILE A 246 -5.80 -10.82 38.27
N GLY A 247 -5.97 -9.64 38.87
CA GLY A 247 -5.25 -9.24 40.07
C GLY A 247 -3.73 -9.21 39.84
N ALA A 248 -2.96 -9.61 40.85
CA ALA A 248 -1.50 -9.67 40.82
C ALA A 248 -0.97 -11.05 40.40
N CYS A 249 -1.55 -11.64 39.35
CA CYS A 249 -1.07 -12.92 38.82
C CYS A 249 0.26 -12.76 38.08
N ASP A 250 1.26 -13.54 38.48
CA ASP A 250 2.57 -13.55 37.84
C ASP A 250 2.47 -14.00 36.37
N GLY A 251 3.17 -13.31 35.47
CA GLY A 251 3.19 -13.65 34.04
C GLY A 251 1.94 -13.24 33.25
N ALA A 252 0.92 -12.65 33.87
CA ALA A 252 -0.29 -12.20 33.19
C ALA A 252 -0.03 -11.25 32.01
N THR A 253 0.92 -10.32 32.16
CA THR A 253 1.30 -9.38 31.09
C THR A 253 1.91 -10.08 29.88
N GLU A 254 2.79 -11.06 30.13
CA GLU A 254 3.44 -11.84 29.08
C GLU A 254 2.42 -12.72 28.34
N ALA A 255 1.54 -13.40 29.07
CA ALA A 255 0.46 -14.19 28.47
C ALA A 255 -0.49 -13.33 27.60
N MET A 256 -0.80 -12.10 28.02
CA MET A 256 -1.58 -11.17 27.21
C MET A 256 -0.84 -10.75 25.91
N ASP A 257 0.47 -10.55 25.96
CA ASP A 257 1.26 -10.23 24.78
C ASP A 257 1.33 -11.41 23.79
N GLU A 258 1.52 -12.62 24.30
CA GLU A 258 1.47 -13.85 23.49
C GLU A 258 0.08 -14.05 22.87
N LEU A 259 -0.99 -13.76 23.62
CA LEU A 259 -2.37 -13.81 23.10
C LEU A 259 -2.60 -12.79 21.97
N ARG A 260 -2.07 -11.56 22.10
CA ARG A 260 -2.13 -10.55 21.04
C ARG A 260 -1.32 -10.98 19.81
N GLN A 261 -0.14 -11.55 20.02
CA GLN A 261 0.69 -12.08 18.94
C GLN A 261 -0.02 -13.21 18.20
N ALA A 262 -0.62 -14.16 18.93
CA ALA A 262 -1.39 -15.25 18.36
C ALA A 262 -2.58 -14.75 17.52
N LYS A 263 -3.34 -13.77 18.03
CA LYS A 263 -4.42 -13.11 17.26
C LYS A 263 -3.90 -12.52 15.95
N GLN A 264 -2.85 -11.69 16.01
CA GLN A 264 -2.26 -11.05 14.83
C GLN A 264 -1.78 -12.07 13.81
N LEU A 265 -1.13 -13.15 14.28
CA LEU A 265 -0.62 -14.21 13.42
C LEU A 265 -1.76 -14.97 12.73
N CYS A 266 -2.82 -15.32 13.46
CA CYS A 266 -4.00 -15.96 12.88
C CYS A 266 -4.65 -15.06 11.82
N GLU A 267 -4.94 -13.79 12.15
CA GLU A 267 -5.54 -12.85 11.20
C GLU A 267 -4.69 -12.67 9.95
N HIS A 268 -3.38 -12.51 10.11
CA HIS A 268 -2.45 -12.38 9.00
C HIS A 268 -2.45 -13.65 8.16
N LYS A 269 -2.15 -14.82 8.73
CA LYS A 269 -2.05 -16.06 7.94
C LYS A 269 -3.37 -16.47 7.30
N MET A 270 -4.51 -16.24 7.95
CA MET A 270 -5.83 -16.59 7.40
C MET A 270 -6.23 -15.65 6.27
N LYS A 271 -6.03 -14.34 6.41
CA LYS A 271 -6.22 -13.39 5.29
C LYS A 271 -5.31 -13.73 4.11
N PHE A 272 -4.05 -14.09 4.37
CA PHE A 272 -3.11 -14.45 3.31
C PHE A 272 -3.43 -15.80 2.67
N ALA A 273 -4.04 -16.74 3.38
CA ALA A 273 -4.43 -18.04 2.82
C ALA A 273 -5.50 -17.92 1.73
N GLU A 274 -6.37 -16.92 1.84
CA GLU A 274 -7.41 -16.62 0.83
C GLU A 274 -6.88 -15.75 -0.32
N LEU A 275 -5.77 -15.05 -0.11
CA LEU A 275 -5.17 -14.20 -1.13
C LEU A 275 -4.39 -15.04 -2.14
N HIS A 276 -4.60 -14.74 -3.41
CA HIS A 276 -3.80 -15.27 -4.51
C HIS A 276 -2.91 -14.15 -5.08
N PRO A 277 -1.72 -14.47 -5.61
CA PRO A 277 -0.95 -13.49 -6.36
C PRO A 277 -1.82 -12.88 -7.48
N PRO A 278 -1.71 -11.56 -7.73
CA PRO A 278 -2.55 -10.92 -8.72
C PRO A 278 -2.21 -11.42 -10.13
N ALA A 279 -3.12 -11.20 -11.08
CA ALA A 279 -2.84 -11.45 -12.48
C ALA A 279 -1.80 -10.44 -13.02
N ALA A 280 -1.13 -10.79 -14.12
CA ALA A 280 -0.13 -9.93 -14.74
C ALA A 280 -0.79 -8.67 -15.35
N PRO A 281 -0.14 -7.49 -15.29
CA PRO A 281 -0.61 -6.29 -15.98
C PRO A 281 -0.85 -6.53 -17.47
N ILE A 282 -1.83 -5.84 -18.04
CA ILE A 282 -2.22 -6.02 -19.46
C ILE A 282 -2.00 -4.74 -20.26
N ARG A 283 -2.04 -4.86 -21.59
CA ARG A 283 -1.95 -3.72 -22.54
C ARG A 283 -0.75 -2.80 -22.27
N LEU A 284 0.43 -3.39 -22.14
CA LEU A 284 1.66 -2.62 -22.02
C LEU A 284 1.86 -1.79 -23.29
N ALA A 285 2.19 -0.52 -23.12
CA ALA A 285 2.49 0.41 -24.18
C ALA A 285 3.71 1.25 -23.80
N SER A 286 4.50 1.62 -24.80
CA SER A 286 5.66 2.49 -24.66
C SER A 286 5.53 3.75 -25.51
N ALA A 287 6.04 4.86 -24.99
CA ALA A 287 6.13 6.12 -25.71
C ALA A 287 7.50 6.76 -25.45
N VAL A 288 8.23 7.07 -26.52
CA VAL A 288 9.54 7.74 -26.43
C VAL A 288 9.29 9.23 -26.20
N LEU A 289 9.71 9.74 -25.04
CA LEU A 289 9.63 11.16 -24.68
C LEU A 289 10.86 11.93 -25.15
N CYS A 290 12.04 11.30 -25.09
CA CYS A 290 13.29 11.84 -25.60
C CYS A 290 14.13 10.69 -26.19
N ALA A 291 14.64 10.88 -27.41
CA ALA A 291 15.46 9.88 -28.11
C ALA A 291 16.96 10.21 -28.11
N ALA A 292 17.35 11.40 -27.62
CA ALA A 292 18.74 11.85 -27.61
C ALA A 292 19.60 10.94 -26.71
N PRO A 293 20.67 10.29 -27.23
CA PRO A 293 21.56 9.43 -26.43
C PRO A 293 22.12 10.15 -25.21
N GLY A 294 22.20 9.46 -24.07
CA GLY A 294 22.60 10.01 -22.78
C GLY A 294 21.49 10.79 -22.05
N ARG A 295 20.34 11.02 -22.70
CA ARG A 295 19.16 11.69 -22.13
C ARG A 295 17.86 11.04 -22.58
N ARG A 296 17.90 9.75 -22.98
CA ARG A 296 16.70 9.08 -23.44
C ARG A 296 15.71 8.96 -22.30
N ARG A 297 14.45 9.23 -22.61
CA ARG A 297 13.33 9.10 -21.67
C ARG A 297 12.22 8.35 -22.34
N ILE A 298 11.78 7.27 -21.72
CA ILE A 298 10.78 6.35 -22.28
C ILE A 298 9.69 6.17 -21.24
N ARG A 299 8.46 6.53 -21.59
CA ARG A 299 7.30 6.26 -20.75
C ARG A 299 6.77 4.88 -21.05
N ILE A 300 6.68 4.03 -20.04
CA ILE A 300 6.00 2.75 -20.06
C ILE A 300 4.65 2.95 -19.36
N SER A 301 3.59 2.42 -19.95
CA SER A 301 2.24 2.43 -19.39
C SER A 301 1.60 1.06 -19.52
N TRP A 302 0.70 0.73 -18.62
CA TRP A 302 -0.02 -0.54 -18.61
C TRP A 302 -1.46 -0.31 -18.13
N GLN A 303 -2.26 -1.37 -18.17
CA GLN A 303 -3.58 -1.39 -17.57
C GLN A 303 -3.61 -2.44 -16.45
N SER A 304 -4.29 -2.09 -15.36
CA SER A 304 -4.53 -3.02 -14.24
C SER A 304 -5.28 -4.27 -14.71
N PRO A 305 -4.99 -5.47 -14.18
CA PRO A 305 -5.70 -6.69 -14.53
C PRO A 305 -7.20 -6.59 -14.23
N THR A 306 -8.05 -6.97 -15.18
CA THR A 306 -9.52 -6.81 -15.08
C THR A 306 -10.17 -7.72 -14.02
N ALA A 307 -9.58 -8.88 -13.75
CA ALA A 307 -10.08 -9.85 -12.77
C ALA A 307 -9.17 -9.83 -11.53
N VAL A 308 -9.35 -8.83 -10.68
CA VAL A 308 -8.67 -8.76 -9.39
C VAL A 308 -9.36 -9.71 -8.41
N SER A 309 -9.02 -11.00 -8.50
CA SER A 309 -9.33 -11.97 -7.45
C SER A 309 -8.67 -11.60 -6.11
N SER A 310 -7.67 -10.69 -6.15
CA SER A 310 -7.02 -10.16 -4.96
C SER A 310 -6.53 -8.73 -5.23
N PRO A 311 -6.62 -7.82 -4.23
CA PRO A 311 -6.24 -6.42 -4.40
C PRO A 311 -4.74 -6.31 -4.65
N ILE A 312 -4.36 -5.46 -5.61
CA ILE A 312 -2.96 -5.14 -5.88
C ILE A 312 -2.47 -4.17 -4.80
N ARG A 313 -1.22 -4.32 -4.37
CA ARG A 313 -0.56 -3.40 -3.43
C ARG A 313 0.52 -2.55 -4.08
N LYS A 314 1.17 -3.08 -5.11
CA LYS A 314 2.24 -2.39 -5.83
C LYS A 314 2.49 -2.94 -7.23
N TYR A 315 3.17 -2.17 -8.07
CA TYR A 315 3.75 -2.63 -9.32
C TYR A 315 5.28 -2.67 -9.23
N LEU A 316 5.87 -3.72 -9.80
CA LEU A 316 7.30 -3.88 -9.94
C LEU A 316 7.65 -3.65 -11.41
N VAL A 317 8.59 -2.75 -11.68
CA VAL A 317 9.11 -2.49 -13.03
C VAL A 317 10.56 -2.93 -13.07
N ALA A 318 10.88 -3.84 -13.99
CA ALA A 318 12.21 -4.38 -14.20
C ALA A 318 12.64 -4.27 -15.66
N ALA A 319 13.94 -4.33 -15.92
CA ALA A 319 14.50 -4.34 -17.26
C ALA A 319 15.60 -5.40 -17.40
N LEU A 320 15.71 -5.99 -18.58
CA LEU A 320 16.80 -6.91 -18.89
C LEU A 320 17.94 -6.14 -19.55
N ASP A 321 19.07 -6.08 -18.86
CA ASP A 321 20.34 -5.67 -19.44
C ASP A 321 21.16 -6.93 -19.81
N PRO A 322 21.61 -7.09 -21.07
CA PRO A 322 22.43 -8.23 -21.51
C PRO A 322 23.68 -8.48 -20.68
N SER A 323 24.29 -7.44 -20.12
CA SER A 323 25.50 -7.57 -19.32
C SER A 323 25.27 -8.31 -18.00
N PHE A 324 24.04 -8.33 -17.48
CA PHE A 324 23.69 -9.03 -16.25
C PHE A 324 23.03 -10.39 -16.50
N GLY A 325 22.46 -10.62 -17.68
CA GLY A 325 21.82 -11.88 -18.05
C GLY A 325 20.50 -12.17 -17.31
N GLN A 326 20.02 -11.26 -16.45
CA GLN A 326 18.77 -11.39 -15.71
C GLN A 326 18.04 -10.04 -15.60
N PRO A 327 16.70 -10.02 -15.52
CA PRO A 327 15.95 -8.79 -15.28
C PRO A 327 16.30 -8.16 -13.93
N LEU A 328 16.65 -6.88 -13.93
CA LEU A 328 16.92 -6.08 -12.74
C LEU A 328 15.72 -5.18 -12.43
N THR A 329 15.29 -5.16 -11.17
CA THR A 329 14.21 -4.28 -10.73
C THR A 329 14.70 -2.83 -10.73
N ILE A 330 14.06 -1.99 -11.53
CA ILE A 330 14.36 -0.56 -11.64
C ILE A 330 13.64 0.21 -10.55
N THR A 331 12.33 -0.01 -10.42
CA THR A 331 11.49 0.74 -9.49
C THR A 331 10.31 -0.08 -9.00
N VAL A 332 9.80 0.33 -7.84
CA VAL A 332 8.63 -0.23 -7.17
C VAL A 332 7.63 0.90 -6.99
N LEU A 333 6.45 0.76 -7.58
CA LEU A 333 5.38 1.76 -7.51
C LEU A 333 4.37 1.33 -6.45
N GLU A 334 4.37 2.02 -5.33
CA GLU A 334 3.42 1.83 -4.22
C GLU A 334 2.51 3.06 -4.10
N PRO A 335 1.27 2.93 -3.57
CA PRO A 335 0.44 4.09 -3.25
C PRO A 335 1.19 5.07 -2.35
N GLU A 336 1.47 6.26 -2.86
CA GLU A 336 2.18 7.31 -2.13
C GLU A 336 1.38 8.61 -2.10
N TYR A 337 1.61 9.40 -1.06
CA TYR A 337 1.06 10.74 -0.97
C TYR A 337 1.83 11.65 -1.93
N ASN A 338 1.13 12.21 -2.91
CA ASN A 338 1.74 13.16 -3.82
C ASN A 338 1.59 14.58 -3.23
N ASP A 339 2.73 15.16 -2.85
CA ASP A 339 2.78 16.48 -2.21
C ASP A 339 2.34 17.62 -3.12
N GLU A 340 2.48 17.49 -4.44
CA GLU A 340 2.06 18.52 -5.40
C GLU A 340 0.54 18.52 -5.55
N LEU A 341 -0.08 17.33 -5.58
CA LEU A 341 -1.52 17.16 -5.71
C LEU A 341 -2.25 17.18 -4.36
N LYS A 342 -1.51 17.18 -3.25
CA LYS A 342 -2.03 17.11 -1.87
C LYS A 342 -3.04 15.98 -1.66
N ARG A 343 -2.81 14.83 -2.29
CA ARG A 343 -3.66 13.63 -2.16
C ARG A 343 -2.85 12.35 -2.36
N TYR A 344 -3.37 11.26 -1.81
CA TYR A 344 -2.86 9.91 -2.10
C TYR A 344 -3.19 9.51 -3.52
N LEU A 345 -2.18 9.01 -4.24
CA LEU A 345 -2.36 8.41 -5.56
C LEU A 345 -2.77 6.96 -5.40
N SER A 346 -3.86 6.59 -6.09
CA SER A 346 -4.30 5.19 -6.11
C SER A 346 -3.44 4.37 -7.07
N LEU A 347 -3.44 3.05 -6.90
CA LEU A 347 -2.72 2.15 -7.82
C LEU A 347 -3.20 2.25 -9.26
N ASP A 348 -4.47 2.54 -9.48
CA ASP A 348 -5.02 2.69 -10.82
C ASP A 348 -4.45 3.95 -11.51
N GLU A 349 -4.06 4.96 -10.74
CA GLU A 349 -3.36 6.16 -11.23
C GLU A 349 -1.85 5.88 -11.46
N LEU A 350 -1.27 4.93 -10.73
CA LEU A 350 0.13 4.51 -10.82
C LEU A 350 0.37 3.46 -11.94
N THR A 351 -0.28 3.63 -13.08
CA THR A 351 -0.21 2.71 -14.23
C THR A 351 0.78 3.17 -15.31
N SER A 352 1.73 4.03 -14.95
CA SER A 352 2.83 4.42 -15.83
C SER A 352 4.12 4.76 -15.09
N CYS A 353 5.26 4.52 -15.73
CA CYS A 353 6.60 4.81 -15.23
C CYS A 353 7.44 5.42 -16.35
N VAL A 354 8.32 6.38 -16.03
CA VAL A 354 9.29 6.93 -16.99
C VAL A 354 10.65 6.35 -16.68
N LEU A 355 11.23 5.67 -17.67
CA LEU A 355 12.61 5.19 -17.64
C LEU A 355 13.50 6.27 -18.25
N ALA A 356 14.35 6.89 -17.43
CA ALA A 356 15.35 7.84 -17.88
C ALA A 356 16.73 7.18 -17.92
N GLU A 357 17.47 7.40 -19.02
CA GLU A 357 18.82 6.86 -19.20
C GLU A 357 19.80 7.34 -18.10
N GLU A 358 19.59 8.56 -17.62
CA GLU A 358 20.34 9.16 -16.51
C GLU A 358 20.14 8.45 -15.17
N ASP A 359 18.98 7.82 -14.95
CA ASP A 359 18.69 7.08 -13.71
C ASP A 359 19.22 5.64 -13.75
N LEU A 360 19.48 5.15 -14.96
CA LEU A 360 19.84 3.75 -15.24
C LEU A 360 21.33 3.59 -15.58
N VAL A 361 22.21 4.43 -15.03
CA VAL A 361 23.67 4.39 -15.24
C VAL A 361 24.29 3.02 -14.90
N LYS A 362 23.65 2.27 -13.99
CA LYS A 362 24.08 0.92 -13.60
C LYS A 362 23.84 -0.14 -14.69
N MET A 363 23.08 0.19 -15.73
CA MET A 363 22.71 -0.70 -16.85
C MET A 363 23.12 -0.07 -18.19
N PRO A 364 24.44 0.07 -18.46
CA PRO A 364 24.92 0.79 -19.63
C PRO A 364 24.61 0.08 -20.95
N ALA A 365 24.55 -1.26 -20.96
CA ALA A 365 24.29 -2.02 -22.17
C ALA A 365 22.80 -2.07 -22.52
N PHE A 366 21.90 -1.82 -21.56
CA PHE A 366 20.46 -1.67 -21.80
C PHE A 366 20.17 -0.67 -22.93
N PHE A 367 20.80 0.52 -22.94
CA PHE A 367 20.58 1.54 -23.97
C PHE A 367 21.41 1.36 -25.26
N GLN A 368 22.35 0.43 -25.28
CA GLN A 368 23.18 0.16 -26.46
C GLN A 368 22.46 -0.72 -27.49
N GLN A 369 21.45 -1.48 -27.04
CA GLN A 369 20.64 -2.36 -27.86
C GLN A 369 19.78 -1.61 -28.88
N SER A 370 19.29 -2.33 -29.89
CA SER A 370 18.27 -1.82 -30.81
C SER A 370 16.90 -1.73 -30.14
N ALA A 371 16.60 -2.68 -29.25
CA ALA A 371 15.39 -2.73 -28.45
C ALA A 371 15.70 -3.15 -27.01
N ALA A 372 14.96 -2.57 -26.06
CA ALA A 372 15.02 -2.85 -24.63
C ALA A 372 13.85 -3.73 -24.21
N CYS A 373 14.10 -4.73 -23.38
CA CYS A 373 13.05 -5.55 -22.78
C CYS A 373 12.71 -5.03 -21.38
N VAL A 374 11.47 -4.59 -21.20
CA VAL A 374 10.94 -4.11 -19.92
C VAL A 374 9.86 -5.07 -19.43
N TYR A 375 9.86 -5.35 -18.13
CA TYR A 375 8.96 -6.26 -17.45
C TYR A 375 8.18 -5.49 -16.40
N VAL A 376 6.87 -5.76 -16.32
CA VAL A 376 6.00 -5.19 -15.30
C VAL A 376 5.25 -6.33 -14.62
N ALA A 377 5.26 -6.36 -13.29
CA ALA A 377 4.46 -7.29 -12.50
C ALA A 377 3.61 -6.55 -11.48
N ALA A 378 2.43 -7.07 -11.19
CA ALA A 378 1.62 -6.66 -10.06
C ALA A 378 2.02 -7.49 -8.84
N ALA A 379 1.99 -6.92 -7.65
CA ALA A 379 2.25 -7.65 -6.42
C ALA A 379 1.26 -7.27 -5.32
N ASN A 380 0.95 -8.25 -4.47
CA ASN A 380 0.18 -8.09 -3.26
C ASN A 380 0.84 -8.84 -2.10
N GLU A 381 0.11 -8.97 -1.00
CA GLU A 381 0.53 -9.68 0.21
C GLU A 381 0.76 -11.19 -0.03
N ALA A 382 0.01 -11.83 -0.94
CA ALA A 382 0.19 -13.23 -1.30
C ALA A 382 1.37 -13.49 -2.24
N GLY A 383 1.84 -12.46 -2.96
CA GLY A 383 3.03 -12.55 -3.78
C GLY A 383 2.95 -11.72 -5.06
N GLN A 384 3.74 -12.13 -6.04
CA GLN A 384 3.93 -11.42 -7.30
C GLN A 384 3.25 -12.16 -8.46
N SER A 385 2.64 -11.42 -9.37
CA SER A 385 2.14 -11.92 -10.64
C SER A 385 3.28 -12.44 -11.53
N LYS A 386 2.91 -13.15 -12.60
CA LYS A 386 3.84 -13.32 -13.73
C LYS A 386 4.24 -11.96 -14.30
N TRP A 387 5.43 -11.89 -14.89
CA TRP A 387 5.91 -10.72 -15.60
C TRP A 387 5.13 -10.53 -16.91
N ALA A 388 4.63 -9.32 -17.14
CA ALA A 388 4.21 -8.86 -18.45
C ALA A 388 5.38 -8.14 -19.12
N THR A 389 5.68 -8.51 -20.37
CA THR A 389 6.88 -8.04 -21.07
C THR A 389 6.52 -7.12 -22.23
N ILE A 390 7.31 -6.08 -22.44
CA ILE A 390 7.27 -5.23 -23.63
C ILE A 390 8.67 -5.03 -24.19
N SER A 391 8.79 -5.17 -25.52
CA SER A 391 10.00 -4.81 -26.26
C SER A 391 9.87 -3.37 -26.76
N VAL A 392 10.81 -2.52 -26.36
CA VAL A 392 10.80 -1.09 -26.63
C VAL A 392 11.92 -0.75 -27.60
N PRO A 393 11.63 -0.27 -28.81
CA PRO A 393 12.68 0.15 -29.74
C PRO A 393 13.41 1.38 -29.17
N LEU A 394 14.72 1.25 -28.96
CA LEU A 394 15.58 2.31 -28.43
C LEU A 394 16.21 3.14 -29.53
N ARG A 395 16.48 2.50 -30.67
CA ARG A 395 16.83 3.19 -31.90
C ARG A 395 15.52 3.38 -32.64
N GLY A 396 15.14 4.64 -32.86
CA GLY A 396 13.98 4.95 -33.69
C GLY A 396 14.06 4.17 -35.00
N PRO A 397 12.93 3.82 -35.65
CA PRO A 397 12.97 3.36 -37.02
C PRO A 397 13.81 4.39 -37.75
N ALA A 398 14.97 3.98 -38.29
CA ALA A 398 15.83 4.87 -39.04
C ALA A 398 14.89 5.61 -39.98
N ALA A 399 14.71 6.93 -39.76
CA ALA A 399 13.71 7.71 -40.46
C ALA A 399 13.82 7.28 -41.92
N PRO A 400 12.75 6.74 -42.54
CA PRO A 400 12.86 6.00 -43.79
C PRO A 400 13.71 6.85 -44.70
N THR A 401 14.95 6.42 -44.89
CA THR A 401 15.93 7.18 -45.66
C THR A 401 15.20 7.37 -46.96
N VAL A 402 14.90 8.61 -47.31
CA VAL A 402 14.16 8.94 -48.52
C VAL A 402 15.05 8.48 -49.65
N GLY A 403 14.91 7.20 -50.01
CA GLY A 403 15.46 6.60 -51.19
C GLY A 403 14.78 7.37 -52.29
N GLU A 404 15.58 8.19 -52.95
CA GLU A 404 15.33 8.80 -54.23
C GLU A 404 14.92 7.67 -55.20
N VAL A 405 13.63 7.32 -55.21
CA VAL A 405 13.04 6.45 -56.22
C VAL A 405 12.87 7.32 -57.45
N LEU A 406 13.90 7.31 -58.27
CA LEU A 406 13.78 7.59 -59.69
C LEU A 406 12.74 6.63 -60.30
N THR A 407 11.82 7.24 -61.05
CA THR A 407 11.09 6.73 -62.23
C THR A 407 10.04 5.61 -62.06
N SER A 408 8.75 5.98 -62.10
CA SER A 408 7.92 5.91 -63.35
C SER A 408 6.40 5.94 -63.06
N PRO A 409 5.59 6.58 -63.93
CA PRO A 409 4.15 6.69 -63.77
C PRO A 409 3.40 5.53 -64.46
N SER A 410 2.41 4.94 -63.79
CA SER A 410 1.42 4.07 -64.44
C SER A 410 0.01 4.53 -64.09
N ARG A 411 -0.80 4.60 -65.15
CA ARG A 411 -2.09 5.29 -65.28
C ARG A 411 -3.18 4.22 -65.38
N ALA A 412 -4.12 4.18 -64.42
CA ALA A 412 -5.44 3.56 -64.58
C ALA A 412 -6.40 4.18 -63.55
N LYS A 413 -7.36 5.03 -63.98
CA LYS A 413 -8.80 4.72 -64.16
C LYS A 413 -9.41 4.08 -62.91
N ALA A 414 -10.00 4.88 -62.02
CA ALA A 414 -11.38 5.39 -62.05
C ALA A 414 -12.40 4.31 -61.71
N ASP A 415 -12.88 4.33 -60.46
CA ASP A 415 -14.30 4.11 -60.17
C ASP A 415 -14.77 4.97 -59.00
N LYS A 416 -15.98 5.47 -59.18
CA LYS A 416 -16.60 6.64 -58.59
C LYS A 416 -17.67 6.14 -57.61
N ALA A 417 -17.53 6.48 -56.33
CA ALA A 417 -18.59 6.31 -55.34
C ALA A 417 -18.64 7.53 -54.42
N ASP A 418 -19.69 8.31 -54.62
CA ASP A 418 -20.00 9.56 -53.93
C ASP A 418 -20.26 9.33 -52.42
N SER A 419 -19.39 9.91 -51.59
CA SER A 419 -19.76 10.24 -50.20
C SER A 419 -19.01 11.51 -49.81
N ALA A 420 -19.67 12.65 -50.03
CA ALA A 420 -19.18 13.99 -49.76
C ALA A 420 -19.00 14.22 -48.25
N LYS A 421 -17.92 13.68 -47.68
CA LYS A 421 -17.45 14.02 -46.34
C LYS A 421 -16.47 15.18 -46.50
N SER A 422 -16.94 16.39 -46.20
CA SER A 422 -16.16 17.62 -46.23
C SER A 422 -14.85 17.42 -45.46
N THR A 423 -13.75 17.27 -46.17
CA THR A 423 -12.41 17.26 -45.58
C THR A 423 -12.19 18.64 -44.96
N PRO A 424 -11.86 18.73 -43.67
CA PRO A 424 -11.61 20.02 -43.05
C PRO A 424 -10.43 20.68 -43.78
N ALA A 425 -10.65 21.89 -44.28
CA ALA A 425 -9.63 22.68 -44.96
C ALA A 425 -8.34 22.67 -44.12
N LYS A 426 -7.23 22.25 -44.73
CA LYS A 426 -5.92 22.26 -44.07
C LYS A 426 -5.60 23.68 -43.62
N VAL A 427 -5.62 23.89 -42.32
CA VAL A 427 -5.15 25.13 -41.68
C VAL A 427 -3.67 25.27 -42.03
N SER A 428 -3.27 26.43 -42.55
CA SER A 428 -1.87 26.65 -42.94
C SER A 428 -0.99 26.86 -41.71
N ALA A 429 0.29 26.47 -41.78
CA ALA A 429 1.26 26.69 -40.69
C ALA A 429 1.38 28.17 -40.29
N LYS A 430 1.15 29.09 -41.24
CA LYS A 430 1.12 30.53 -41.00
C LYS A 430 -0.01 30.91 -40.03
N GLN A 431 -1.21 30.35 -40.23
CA GLN A 431 -2.35 30.59 -39.34
C GLN A 431 -2.11 30.10 -37.91
N CYS A 432 -1.39 28.98 -37.72
CA CYS A 432 -1.01 28.51 -36.39
C CYS A 432 -0.03 29.47 -35.68
N LYS A 433 0.93 30.05 -36.40
CA LYS A 433 1.87 31.04 -35.84
C LYS A 433 1.20 32.36 -35.48
N ASP A 434 0.31 32.84 -36.34
CA ASP A 434 -0.45 34.07 -36.09
C ASP A 434 -1.39 33.90 -34.86
N PHE A 435 -1.98 32.70 -34.73
CA PHE A 435 -2.78 32.31 -33.57
C PHE A 435 -1.95 32.34 -32.27
N GLU A 436 -0.76 31.73 -32.28
CA GLU A 436 0.13 31.67 -31.11
C GLU A 436 0.59 33.06 -30.67
N THR A 437 0.98 33.91 -31.62
CA THR A 437 1.41 35.28 -31.36
C THR A 437 0.28 36.10 -30.70
N THR A 438 -0.96 35.93 -31.18
CA THR A 438 -2.14 36.60 -30.61
C THR A 438 -2.50 36.07 -29.23
N ALA A 439 -2.39 34.75 -29.00
CA ALA A 439 -2.67 34.15 -27.70
C ALA A 439 -1.68 34.65 -26.62
N HIS A 440 -0.39 34.74 -26.94
CA HIS A 440 0.63 35.27 -26.03
C HIS A 440 0.49 36.78 -25.79
N SER A 441 0.08 37.58 -26.78
CA SER A 441 -0.13 39.02 -26.58
C SER A 441 -1.29 39.31 -25.64
N LEU A 442 -2.38 38.51 -25.71
CA LEU A 442 -3.49 38.60 -24.78
C LEU A 442 -3.07 38.25 -23.35
N LEU A 443 -2.27 37.19 -23.16
CA LEU A 443 -1.84 36.75 -21.83
C LEU A 443 -0.97 37.79 -21.09
N LYS A 444 -0.25 38.66 -21.82
CA LYS A 444 0.57 39.73 -21.24
C LYS A 444 -0.23 40.90 -20.64
N ARG A 445 -1.54 40.97 -20.90
CA ARG A 445 -2.41 42.03 -20.37
C ARG A 445 -2.84 41.69 -18.93
N PRO A 446 -3.11 42.68 -18.06
CA PRO A 446 -3.53 42.45 -16.68
C PRO A 446 -4.78 41.54 -16.56
N ASP A 447 -5.75 41.74 -17.45
CA ASP A 447 -6.97 40.91 -17.56
C ASP A 447 -6.87 39.82 -18.64
N GLY A 448 -5.64 39.48 -19.02
CA GLY A 448 -5.31 38.69 -20.20
C GLY A 448 -5.91 37.29 -20.21
N ALA A 449 -6.06 36.67 -19.04
CA ALA A 449 -6.63 35.32 -18.94
C ALA A 449 -8.13 35.29 -19.32
N ALA A 450 -8.91 36.28 -18.87
CA ALA A 450 -10.33 36.36 -19.20
C ALA A 450 -10.55 36.72 -20.67
N GLU A 451 -9.76 37.67 -21.19
CA GLU A 451 -9.78 38.06 -22.61
C GLU A 451 -9.34 36.91 -23.52
N LEU A 452 -8.31 36.14 -23.15
CA LEU A 452 -7.85 34.96 -23.89
C LEU A 452 -8.96 33.91 -23.99
N CYS A 453 -9.61 33.56 -22.88
CA CYS A 453 -10.72 32.62 -22.88
C CYS A 453 -11.89 33.10 -23.78
N ALA A 454 -12.24 34.38 -23.73
CA ALA A 454 -13.27 34.95 -24.59
C ALA A 454 -12.87 34.91 -26.07
N TRP A 455 -11.61 35.17 -26.39
CA TRP A 455 -11.06 35.10 -27.75
C TRP A 455 -11.03 33.66 -28.28
N LEU A 456 -10.53 32.70 -27.49
CA LEU A 456 -10.47 31.28 -27.87
C LEU A 456 -11.86 30.71 -28.18
N ARG A 457 -12.90 31.11 -27.44
CA ARG A 457 -14.29 30.70 -27.71
C ARG A 457 -14.80 31.18 -29.08
N LYS A 458 -14.25 32.26 -29.63
CA LYS A 458 -14.60 32.76 -30.97
C LYS A 458 -13.90 31.99 -32.09
N GLN A 459 -12.81 31.29 -31.78
CA GLN A 459 -12.02 30.55 -32.78
C GLN A 459 -12.74 29.29 -33.26
N SER A 460 -12.42 28.86 -34.48
CA SER A 460 -12.99 27.64 -35.04
C SER A 460 -12.40 26.41 -34.33
N ARG A 461 -13.21 25.36 -34.16
CA ARG A 461 -12.77 24.10 -33.56
C ARG A 461 -11.58 23.50 -34.33
N GLY A 462 -11.58 23.62 -35.65
CA GLY A 462 -10.51 23.13 -36.52
C GLY A 462 -9.17 23.82 -36.25
N LEU A 463 -9.17 25.14 -36.06
CA LEU A 463 -7.97 25.90 -35.73
C LEU A 463 -7.41 25.51 -34.35
N LEU A 464 -8.27 25.39 -33.34
CA LEU A 464 -7.86 24.96 -31.99
C LEU A 464 -7.23 23.56 -32.01
N ALA A 465 -7.87 22.61 -32.69
CA ALA A 465 -7.35 21.25 -32.82
C ALA A 465 -6.04 21.20 -33.61
N SER A 466 -5.92 21.97 -34.70
CA SER A 466 -4.71 22.04 -35.52
C SER A 466 -3.54 22.66 -34.75
N TRP A 467 -3.79 23.70 -33.95
CA TRP A 467 -2.76 24.30 -33.10
C TRP A 467 -2.32 23.33 -31.99
N LEU A 468 -3.25 22.68 -31.28
CA LEU A 468 -2.93 21.65 -30.29
C LEU A 468 -2.12 20.49 -30.91
N GLN A 469 -2.46 20.07 -32.13
CA GLN A 469 -1.70 19.05 -32.86
C GLN A 469 -0.25 19.48 -33.12
N SER A 470 -0.04 20.75 -33.49
CA SER A 470 1.31 21.28 -33.74
C SER A 470 2.18 21.31 -32.48
N GLN A 471 1.55 21.34 -31.30
CA GLN A 471 2.20 21.28 -30.00
C GLN A 471 2.25 19.84 -29.43
N ALA A 472 1.86 18.83 -30.22
CA ALA A 472 1.73 17.42 -29.80
C ALA A 472 0.72 17.16 -28.65
N TRP A 473 -0.31 18.00 -28.50
CA TRP A 473 -1.39 17.85 -27.51
C TRP A 473 -2.61 17.08 -28.05
N PRO A 474 -3.41 16.44 -27.18
CA PRO A 474 -4.64 15.75 -27.59
C PRO A 474 -5.67 16.67 -28.26
N THR A 475 -6.18 16.23 -29.42
CA THR A 475 -7.09 17.03 -30.28
C THR A 475 -8.57 16.59 -30.24
N LYS A 476 -8.89 15.50 -29.53
CA LYS A 476 -10.27 14.98 -29.38
C LYS A 476 -11.01 15.73 -28.26
N GLY A 477 -12.32 15.92 -28.36
CA GLY A 477 -13.12 16.54 -27.30
C GLY A 477 -14.19 17.51 -27.80
N SER A 478 -14.95 18.09 -26.88
CA SER A 478 -15.85 19.21 -27.17
C SER A 478 -15.06 20.50 -27.47
N LYS A 479 -15.70 21.53 -28.08
CA LYS A 479 -15.02 22.82 -28.32
C LYS A 479 -14.58 23.48 -27.01
N ALA A 480 -15.37 23.34 -25.93
CA ALA A 480 -15.03 23.87 -24.61
C ALA A 480 -13.75 23.22 -24.06
N GLU A 481 -13.64 21.89 -24.12
CA GLU A 481 -12.42 21.19 -23.69
C GLU A 481 -11.17 21.61 -24.47
N LEU A 482 -11.30 21.85 -25.78
CA LEU A 482 -10.18 22.33 -26.59
C LEU A 482 -9.76 23.75 -26.20
N VAL A 483 -10.72 24.62 -25.87
CA VAL A 483 -10.43 25.97 -25.35
C VAL A 483 -9.67 25.89 -24.04
N ASP A 484 -10.11 25.06 -23.09
CA ASP A 484 -9.47 24.92 -21.79
C ASP A 484 -8.04 24.38 -21.91
N ARG A 485 -7.81 23.41 -22.81
CA ARG A 485 -6.46 22.89 -23.09
C ARG A 485 -5.54 23.92 -23.72
N VAL A 486 -6.04 24.73 -24.66
CA VAL A 486 -5.24 25.79 -25.26
C VAL A 486 -4.91 26.87 -24.23
N ALA A 487 -5.87 27.29 -23.42
CA ALA A 487 -5.64 28.25 -22.34
C ALA A 487 -4.57 27.75 -21.34
N PHE A 488 -4.65 26.46 -20.98
CA PHE A 488 -3.65 25.81 -20.14
C PHE A 488 -2.27 25.76 -20.80
N ALA A 489 -2.18 25.30 -22.05
CA ALA A 489 -0.91 25.17 -22.77
C ALA A 489 -0.20 26.54 -22.94
N VAL A 490 -0.93 27.59 -23.34
CA VAL A 490 -0.38 28.95 -23.49
C VAL A 490 0.08 29.52 -22.15
N GLY A 491 -0.67 29.25 -21.06
CA GLY A 491 -0.31 29.69 -19.71
C GLY A 491 0.90 28.96 -19.11
N ALA A 492 1.09 27.68 -19.44
CA ALA A 492 2.26 26.90 -19.02
C ALA A 492 3.55 27.36 -19.73
N ILE A 493 3.46 27.64 -21.04
CA ILE A 493 4.61 28.11 -21.84
C ILE A 493 5.08 29.50 -21.38
N GLY A 494 4.15 30.37 -20.97
CA GLY A 494 4.49 31.72 -20.50
C GLY A 494 5.22 31.81 -19.15
N LYS A 495 5.32 30.71 -18.39
CA LYS A 495 6.08 30.65 -17.13
C LYS A 495 7.48 30.04 -17.29
N ALA A 496 7.75 29.39 -18.43
CA ALA A 496 9.00 28.68 -18.69
C ALA A 496 10.05 29.54 -19.41
N ASN A 497 9.65 30.72 -19.91
CA ASN A 497 10.51 31.77 -20.45
C ASN A 497 10.45 32.98 -19.53
#